data_AF-A0A0V1GBY2-F1
#
_entry.id   AF-A0A0V1GBY2-F1
#
_cell.length_a   1.000
_cell.length_b   1.000
_cell.length_c   1.000
_cell.angle_alpha   90.00
_cell.angle_beta   90.00
_cell.angle_gamma   90.00
#
_symmetry.space_group_name_H-M   'P 1'
#
loop_
_entity.id
_entity.type
_entity.pdbx_description
1 polymer ?
#
loop_
_entity_poly.entity_id
_entity_poly.type
_entity_poly.pdbx_seq_one_letter_code
_entity_poly.pdbx_strand_id
1 'polypeptide(L)' 'MTSGRAQLEEETKFPTLLPRKGMIVDLLIRREHNRQLHAGVAQTLAALRERFWILRGR' A
#
# COMPACT_ATOMS: atom_id res chain seq x y z
N MET A 1 -31.94 -19.55 -18.87
CA MET A 1 -30.59 -19.06 -19.26
C MET A 1 -30.19 -17.97 -18.28
N THR A 2 -29.59 -18.32 -17.15
CA THR A 2 -29.14 -17.37 -16.12
C THR A 2 -27.63 -17.47 -16.00
N SER A 3 -26.91 -16.73 -16.84
CA SER A 3 -25.48 -16.50 -16.60
C SER A 3 -25.36 -15.21 -15.81
N GLY A 4 -25.36 -15.35 -14.48
CA GLY A 4 -24.90 -14.31 -13.58
C GLY A 4 -23.42 -14.08 -13.89
N ARG A 5 -23.14 -13.07 -14.71
CA ARG A 5 -21.78 -12.60 -14.92
C ARG A 5 -21.34 -12.00 -13.60
N ALA A 6 -20.55 -12.78 -12.88
CA ALA A 6 -19.81 -12.37 -11.71
C ALA A 6 -18.99 -11.14 -12.11
N GLN A 7 -19.53 -9.96 -11.79
CA GLN A 7 -18.83 -8.69 -11.85
C GLN A 7 -17.83 -8.68 -10.68
N LEU A 8 -16.85 -9.57 -10.76
CA LEU A 8 -15.83 -9.74 -9.74
C LEU A 8 -14.68 -8.81 -10.08
N GLU A 9 -14.61 -7.73 -9.31
CA GLU A 9 -13.35 -7.34 -8.66
C GLU A 9 -12.22 -6.85 -9.59
N GLU A 10 -12.55 -6.04 -10.59
CA GLU A 10 -11.54 -5.30 -11.37
C GLU A 10 -10.90 -4.13 -10.58
N GLU A 11 -11.20 -4.03 -9.28
CA GLU A 11 -10.62 -3.04 -8.37
C GLU A 11 -9.79 -3.69 -7.25
N THR A 12 -9.29 -4.91 -7.50
CA THR A 12 -8.17 -5.40 -6.72
C THR A 12 -6.93 -4.57 -7.10
N LYS A 13 -6.80 -3.38 -6.50
CA LYS A 13 -5.55 -2.61 -6.50
C LYS A 13 -4.50 -3.48 -5.83
N PHE A 14 -3.82 -4.32 -6.61
CA PHE A 14 -2.70 -5.08 -6.11
C PHE A 14 -1.70 -4.07 -5.54
N PRO A 15 -1.43 -4.10 -4.23
CA PRO A 15 -0.53 -3.13 -3.63
C PRO A 15 0.82 -3.25 -4.33
N THR A 16 1.34 -2.13 -4.84
CA THR A 16 2.55 -2.14 -5.66
C THR A 16 3.69 -2.78 -4.86
N LEU A 17 4.33 -3.80 -5.46
CA LEU A 17 5.44 -4.50 -4.85
C LEU A 17 6.64 -3.56 -4.78
N LEU A 18 7.09 -3.24 -3.57
CA LEU A 18 8.25 -2.38 -3.37
C LEU A 18 9.42 -3.17 -2.80
N PRO A 19 10.65 -2.91 -3.30
CA PRO A 19 11.86 -3.46 -2.69
C PRO A 19 11.96 -2.95 -1.24
N ARG A 20 12.57 -3.74 -0.35
CA ARG A 20 12.66 -3.43 1.09
C ARG A 20 13.27 -2.06 1.40
N LYS A 21 14.23 -1.64 0.58
CA LYS A 21 15.00 -0.41 0.73
C LYS A 21 15.20 0.24 -0.63
N GLY A 22 15.21 1.56 -0.64
CA GLY A 22 15.45 2.35 -1.83
C GLY A 22 14.82 3.73 -1.69
N MET A 23 15.35 4.69 -2.45
CA MET A 23 14.91 6.09 -2.41
C MET A 23 13.38 6.23 -2.55
N ILE A 24 12.74 5.38 -3.36
CA ILE A 24 11.28 5.39 -3.57
C ILE A 24 10.53 5.08 -2.26
N VAL A 25 10.97 4.08 -1.50
CA VAL A 25 10.33 3.70 -0.23
C VAL A 25 10.47 4.83 0.79
N ASP A 26 11.65 5.43 0.88
CA ASP A 26 11.90 6.55 1.80
C ASP A 26 11.03 7.76 1.46
N LEU A 27 10.89 8.08 0.16
CA LEU A 27 10.01 9.15 -0.31
C LEU A 27 8.54 8.86 0.01
N LEU A 28 8.08 7.61 -0.13
CA LEU A 28 6.72 7.21 0.21
C LEU A 28 6.44 7.31 1.72
N ILE A 29 7.39 6.87 2.56
CA ILE A 29 7.28 7.01 4.01
C ILE A 29 7.20 8.48 4.41
N ARG A 30 8.07 9.34 3.88
CA ARG A 30 8.05 10.78 4.16
C ARG A 30 6.76 11.45 3.70
N ARG A 31 6.28 11.10 2.51
CA ARG A 31 5.02 11.62 1.97
C ARG A 31 3.84 11.23 2.86
N GLU A 32 3.75 9.97 3.26
CA GLU A 32 2.63 9.48 4.06
C GLU A 32 2.68 10.02 5.49
N HIS A 33 3.87 10.12 6.09
CA HIS A 33 4.07 10.75 7.40
C HIS A 33 3.62 12.22 7.40
N ASN A 34 4.00 13.00 6.38
CA ASN A 34 3.57 14.39 6.25
C ASN A 34 2.05 14.49 5.99
N ARG A 35 1.48 13.59 5.17
CA ARG A 35 0.03 13.54 4.89
C ARG A 35 -0.79 13.29 6.15
N GLN A 36 -0.24 12.49 7.07
CA GLN A 36 -0.87 12.15 8.35
C GLN A 36 -0.52 13.14 9.47
N LEU A 37 -0.04 14.35 9.16
CA LEU A 37 0.31 15.38 10.14
C LEU A 37 1.33 14.88 11.19
N HIS A 38 2.35 14.16 10.72
CA HIS A 38 3.39 13.57 11.56
C HIS A 38 2.91 12.48 12.52
N ALA A 39 1.87 11.73 12.13
CA ALA A 39 1.45 10.52 12.82
C ALA A 39 2.62 9.56 13.09
N GLY A 40 2.49 8.80 14.19
CA GLY A 40 3.52 7.86 14.62
C GLY A 40 3.82 6.78 13.57
N VAL A 41 5.02 6.20 13.66
CA VAL A 41 5.54 5.21 12.69
C VAL A 41 4.54 4.07 12.41
N ALA A 42 3.85 3.58 13.44
CA ALA A 42 2.86 2.51 13.27
C ALA A 42 1.68 2.92 12.37
N GLN A 43 1.18 4.15 12.52
CA GLN A 43 0.08 4.68 11.70
C GLN A 43 0.52 4.94 10.26
N THR A 44 1.74 5.45 10.06
CA THR A 44 2.30 5.64 8.73
C THR A 44 2.50 4.30 8.02
N LEU A 45 3.02 3.29 8.72
CA LEU A 45 3.18 1.95 8.16
C LEU A 45 1.84 1.25 7.90
N ALA A 46 0.82 1.46 8.73
CA ALA A 46 -0.51 0.92 8.50
C ALA A 46 -1.12 1.49 7.20
N ALA A 47 -1.10 2.81 7.02
CA ALA A 47 -1.62 3.44 5.80
C ALA A 47 -0.81 3.09 4.55
N LEU A 48 0.51 2.88 4.67
CA LEU A 48 1.32 2.38 3.55
C LEU A 48 0.93 0.94 3.16
N ARG A 49 0.62 0.08 4.12
CA ARG A 49 0.24 -1.33 3.87
C ARG A 49 -1.10 -1.48 3.15
N GLU A 50 -1.99 -0.50 3.28
CA GLU A 50 -3.25 -0.46 2.51
C GLU A 50 -2.99 -0.27 1.00
N ARG A 51 -1.81 0.25 0.62
CA ARG A 51 -1.52 0.70 -0.75
C ARG A 51 -0.27 0.06 -1.38
N PHE A 52 0.66 -0.42 -0.56
CA PHE A 52 1.97 -0.91 -0.98
C PHE A 52 2.34 -2.20 -0.23
N TRP A 53 2.87 -3.17 -0.99
CA TRP A 53 3.42 -4.39 -0.40
C TRP A 53 4.93 -4.22 -0.33
N ILE A 54 5.39 -3.60 0.75
CA ILE A 54 6.83 -3.48 1.02
C ILE A 54 7.33 -4.86 1.44
N LEU A 55 8.18 -5.47 0.59
CA LEU A 55 8.77 -6.77 0.86
C LEU A 55 9.62 -6.72 2.13
N ARG A 56 9.08 -7.23 3.25
CA ARG A 56 9.89 -7.55 4.42
C ARG A 56 10.52 -8.93 4.24
N GLY A 57 11.84 -8.97 4.10
CA GLY A 57 12.60 -10.07 4.69
C GLY A 57 12.48 -9.94 6.21
N ARG A 58 12.11 -11.05 6.88
CA ARG A 58 11.86 -11.13 8.32
C ARG A 58 12.89 -10.36 9.16
#